data_AF-A0A3L6EUC3-F1
#
_entry.id   AF-A0A3L6EUC3-F1
#
_cell.length_a   1.000
_cell.length_b   1.000
_cell.length_c   1.000
_cell.angle_alpha   90.00
_cell.angle_beta   90.00
_cell.angle_gamma   90.00
#
_symmetry.space_group_name_H-M   'P 1'
#
loop_
_entity.id
_entity.type
_entity.pdbx_description
1 polymer ?
#
loop_
_entity_poly.entity_id
_entity_poly.type
_entity_poly.pdbx_seq_one_letter_code
_entity_poly.pdbx_strand_id
1 'polypeptide(L)' 'MLASSRRTTAPPRAATVLERLLICCELQHRFEEVQLSFLGVHGAEDTVCNPACVEELCRHAGSKDKTLRVYLGM' A
#
# COMPACT_ATOMS: atom_id res chain seq x y z
N MET A 1 -4.80 17.52 -5.02
CA MET A 1 -6.15 17.35 -5.59
C MET A 1 -6.99 16.52 -4.64
N LEU A 2 -8.23 16.90 -4.31
CA LEU A 2 -9.12 16.04 -3.53
C LEU A 2 -9.66 14.94 -4.45
N ALA A 3 -9.26 13.69 -4.22
CA ALA A 3 -9.68 12.58 -5.08
C ALA A 3 -11.21 12.30 -5.04
N SER A 4 -11.96 12.96 -4.15
CA SER A 4 -13.42 12.94 -4.11
C SER A 4 -13.96 14.21 -3.48
N SER A 5 -14.98 14.82 -4.11
CA SER A 5 -15.70 16.00 -3.59
C SER A 5 -16.49 15.72 -2.31
N ARG A 6 -16.74 14.45 -2.00
CA ARG A 6 -17.43 14.02 -0.76
C ARG A 6 -16.47 13.66 0.38
N ARG A 7 -15.16 13.75 0.15
CA ARG A 7 -14.16 13.40 1.17
C ARG A 7 -14.07 14.52 2.20
N THR A 8 -14.29 14.17 3.47
CA THR A 8 -13.98 15.07 4.59
C THR A 8 -12.48 15.36 4.66
N THR A 9 -12.12 16.62 4.92
CA THR A 9 -10.74 17.04 5.21
C THR A 9 -10.40 16.96 6.70
N ALA A 10 -11.40 16.67 7.54
CA ALA A 10 -11.15 16.47 8.96
C ALA A 10 -10.28 15.24 9.19
N PRO A 11 -9.36 15.26 10.17
CA PRO A 11 -8.60 14.09 10.54
C PRO A 11 -9.53 12.91 10.87
N PRO A 12 -9.20 11.68 10.44
CA PRO A 12 -9.92 10.50 10.87
C PRO A 12 -9.86 10.37 12.40
N ARG A 13 -10.90 9.79 13.00
CA ARG A 13 -10.95 9.51 14.44
C ARG A 13 -9.79 8.61 14.83
N ALA A 14 -9.25 8.78 16.04
CA ALA A 14 -8.12 7.98 16.54
C ALA A 14 -8.37 6.48 16.43
N ALA A 15 -9.57 6.00 16.80
CA ALA A 15 -9.95 4.60 16.63
C ALA A 15 -9.88 4.13 15.17
N THR A 16 -10.31 4.95 14.21
CA THR A 16 -10.22 4.62 12.78
C THR A 16 -8.77 4.53 12.29
N VAL A 17 -7.88 5.41 12.78
CA VAL A 17 -6.45 5.34 12.46
C VAL A 17 -5.82 4.09 13.05
N LEU A 18 -6.19 3.72 14.28
CA LEU A 18 -5.71 2.51 14.94
C LEU A 18 -6.12 1.26 14.16
N GLU A 19 -7.40 1.11 13.81
CA GLU A 19 -7.85 -0.05 13.02
C GLU A 19 -7.15 -0.13 11.66
N ARG A 20 -6.91 1.02 11.00
CA ARG A 20 -6.13 1.07 9.77
C ARG A 20 -4.69 0.59 9.98
N LEU A 21 -4.04 0.99 11.08
CA LEU A 21 -2.69 0.54 11.40
C LEU A 21 -2.67 -0.97 11.65
N LEU A 22 -3.62 -1.48 12.44
CA LEU A 22 -3.71 -2.90 12.77
C LEU A 22 -3.89 -3.76 11.53
N ILE A 23 -4.78 -3.39 10.61
CA ILE A 23 -4.96 -4.16 9.37
C ILE A 23 -3.74 -4.07 8.45
N CYS A 24 -3.04 -2.93 8.40
CA CYS A 24 -1.78 -2.83 7.65
C CYS A 24 -0.71 -3.77 8.23
N CYS A 25 -0.55 -3.83 9.55
CA CYS A 25 0.41 -4.72 10.20
C CYS A 25 0.04 -6.20 9.95
N GLU A 26 -1.24 -6.55 10.10
CA GLU A 26 -1.72 -7.91 9.84
C GLU A 26 -1.45 -8.36 8.40
N LEU A 27 -1.71 -7.47 7.42
CA LEU A 27 -1.40 -7.76 6.02
C LEU A 27 0.09 -7.93 5.78
N GLN A 28 0.93 -7.08 6.39
CA GLN A 28 2.39 -7.16 6.26
C GLN A 28 2.97 -8.46 6.80
N HIS A 29 2.45 -8.97 7.93
CA HIS A 29 2.86 -10.26 8.48
C HIS A 29 2.53 -11.44 7.56
N ARG A 30 1.60 -11.27 6.62
CA ARG A 30 1.09 -12.32 5.75
C ARG A 30 1.50 -12.14 4.29
N PHE A 31 2.47 -11.28 4.01
CA PHE A 31 2.95 -11.06 2.63
C PHE A 31 3.42 -12.35 1.96
N GLU A 32 4.08 -13.24 2.69
CA GLU A 32 4.52 -14.55 2.21
C GLU A 32 3.39 -15.46 1.72
N GLU A 33 2.15 -15.25 2.18
CA GLU A 33 0.97 -16.00 1.71
C GLU A 33 0.54 -15.59 0.29
N VAL A 34 1.03 -14.47 -0.23
CA VAL A 34 0.77 -14.04 -1.60
C VAL A 34 1.60 -14.91 -2.53
N GLN A 35 0.96 -15.93 -3.11
CA GLN A 35 1.57 -16.90 -4.04
C GLN A 35 1.22 -16.63 -5.52
N LEU A 36 0.17 -15.84 -5.76
CA LEU A 36 -0.31 -15.52 -7.11
C LEU A 36 0.62 -14.53 -7.82
N SER A 37 0.75 -14.64 -9.14
CA SER A 37 1.50 -13.65 -9.92
C SER A 37 0.89 -12.26 -9.80
N PHE A 38 1.73 -11.22 -9.72
CA PHE A 38 1.25 -9.85 -9.65
C PHE A 38 2.19 -8.80 -10.25
N LEU A 39 1.60 -7.67 -10.64
CA LEU A 39 2.31 -6.46 -11.04
C LEU A 39 2.02 -5.36 -10.01
N GLY A 40 3.04 -4.97 -9.25
CA GLY A 40 3.01 -3.79 -8.41
C GLY A 40 3.21 -2.53 -9.25
N VAL A 41 2.33 -1.55 -9.10
CA VAL A 41 2.41 -0.24 -9.76
C VAL A 41 2.29 0.83 -8.69
N HIS A 42 3.26 1.75 -8.65
CA HIS A 42 3.32 2.78 -7.62
C HIS A 42 3.84 4.10 -8.17
N GLY A 43 3.40 5.21 -7.60
CA GLY A 43 3.93 6.56 -7.89
C GLY A 43 5.07 6.91 -6.94
N ALA A 44 6.20 7.39 -7.44
CA ALA A 44 7.36 7.70 -6.60
C ALA A 44 7.07 8.82 -5.59
N GLU A 45 6.09 9.68 -5.89
CA GLU A 45 5.69 10.82 -5.10
C GLU A 45 4.37 10.59 -4.35
N ASP A 46 3.89 9.34 -4.26
CA ASP A 46 2.67 9.00 -3.52
C ASP A 46 2.82 9.32 -2.02
N THR A 47 2.16 10.40 -1.59
CA THR A 47 2.14 10.86 -0.19
C THR A 47 1.11 10.12 0.68
N VAL A 48 0.26 9.29 0.08
CA VAL A 48 -0.80 8.54 0.78
C VAL A 48 -0.32 7.13 1.13
N CYS A 49 0.29 6.44 0.17
CA CYS A 49 0.87 5.12 0.33
C CYS A 49 2.36 5.18 -0.02
N ASN A 50 3.25 4.93 0.95
CA ASN A 50 4.68 5.01 0.69
C ASN A 50 5.11 3.90 -0.30
N PRO A 51 5.90 4.21 -1.35
CA PRO A 51 6.45 3.21 -2.27
C PRO A 51 7.15 2.03 -1.57
N ALA A 52 7.78 2.27 -0.41
CA ALA A 52 8.41 1.23 0.39
C ALA A 52 7.45 0.08 0.77
N CYS A 53 6.14 0.35 0.93
CA CYS A 53 5.18 -0.69 1.26
C CYS A 53 5.04 -1.76 0.17
N VAL A 54 5.02 -1.35 -1.10
CA VAL A 54 4.93 -2.31 -2.22
C VAL A 54 6.29 -2.96 -2.51
N GLU A 55 7.40 -2.27 -2.20
CA GLU A 55 8.74 -2.86 -2.23
C GLU A 55 8.86 -4.00 -1.21
N GLU A 56 8.40 -3.80 0.03
CA GLU A 56 8.35 -4.86 1.04
C GLU A 56 7.47 -6.03 0.58
N LEU A 57 6.28 -5.76 0.04
CA LEU A 57 5.41 -6.81 -0.49
C LEU A 57 6.11 -7.61 -1.61
N CYS A 58 6.70 -6.94 -2.58
CA CYS A 58 7.47 -7.59 -3.64
C CYS A 58 8.65 -8.40 -3.09
N ARG A 59 9.30 -7.95 -2.02
CA ARG A 59 10.41 -8.68 -1.41
C ARG A 59 9.93 -9.96 -0.73
N HIS A 60 8.90 -9.85 0.09
CA HIS A 60 8.46 -10.93 0.99
C HIS A 60 7.43 -11.89 0.39
N ALA A 61 6.71 -11.49 -0.67
CA ALA A 61 5.71 -12.35 -1.29
C ALA A 61 6.28 -13.68 -1.78
N GLY A 62 5.56 -14.78 -1.57
CA GLY A 62 5.93 -16.10 -2.08
C GLY A 62 5.72 -16.26 -3.59
N SER A 63 5.12 -15.28 -4.26
CA SER A 63 4.94 -15.25 -5.71
C SER A 63 6.25 -15.41 -6.46
N LYS A 64 6.28 -16.36 -7.41
CA LYS A 64 7.43 -16.62 -8.29
C LYS A 64 7.54 -15.61 -9.43
N ASP A 65 6.40 -15.10 -9.89
CA ASP A 65 6.30 -14.13 -10.97
C ASP A 65 5.71 -12.82 -10.42
N LYS A 66 6.59 -11.88 -10.11
CA LYS A 66 6.27 -10.60 -9.50
C LYS A 66 7.14 -9.50 -10.09
N THR A 67 6.51 -8.42 -10.49
CA THR A 67 7.18 -7.24 -11.07
C THR A 67 6.72 -5.99 -10.35
N LEU A 68 7.64 -5.06 -10.07
CA LEU A 68 7.33 -3.74 -9.52
C LEU A 68 7.72 -2.65 -10.52
N ARG A 69 6.81 -1.70 -10.77
CA ARG A 69 7.07 -0.49 -11.55
C ARG A 69 6.73 0.74 -10.72
N VAL A 70 7.75 1.54 -10.43
CA VAL A 70 7.61 2.83 -9.75
C VAL A 70 7.76 3.94 -10.79
N TYR A 71 6.80 4.86 -10.84
CA TYR A 71 6.74 5.93 -11.83
C TYR A 71 7.09 7.27 -11.19
N LEU A 72 8.11 7.94 -11.73
CA LEU A 72 8.48 9.30 -11.34
C LEU A 72 7.45 10.31 -11.86
N GLY A 73 7.20 11.35 -11.07
CA GLY A 73 6.22 12.40 -11.37
C GLY A 73 4.76 12.01 -11.14
N MET A 74 4.47 10.92 -10.41
CA MET A 74 3.12 10.45 -10.06
C MET A 74 2.99 10.28 -8.55
#